data_AF-A0A7T0BYM1-F1
#
_entry.id   AF-A0A7T0BYM1-F1
#
_cell.length_a   1.000
_cell.length_b   1.000
_cell.length_c   1.000
_cell.angle_alpha   90.00
_cell.angle_beta   90.00
_cell.angle_gamma   90.00
#
_symmetry.space_group_name_H-M   'P 1'
#
loop_
_entity.id
_entity.type
_entity.pdbx_description
1 polymer ?
#
loop_
_entity_poly.entity_id
_entity_poly.type
_entity_poly.pdbx_seq_one_letter_code
_entity_poly.pdbx_strand_id
1 'polypeptide(L)'
;MSLFVLANPELLKAANQEKECLKNIMPLEKQLLAVTEDGGVWAEFEGRPGLRKESATALKVDSKLEQLLNSLHYLCKAINGIPFSDLATYINGFLENKTEKEVRAEFNKHGKTKSEVDLWFKYTYFFNEHHNRKLDPASIQNTIELSKNYFDRYVTYTNKLKRMTSEASLQEANNLIVDVDSFLESDPNHSKAAFENAQVPYWDIDENYGGS
;
A
#
# COMPACT_ATOMS: atom_id res chain seq x y z
N MET A 1 14.43 -4.60 -42.46
CA MET A 1 13.80 -3.40 -41.86
C MET A 1 13.80 -3.59 -40.36
N SER A 2 14.75 -2.98 -39.65
CA SER A 2 14.72 -2.96 -38.19
C SER A 2 13.78 -1.84 -37.75
N LEU A 3 12.64 -2.18 -37.16
CA LEU A 3 11.83 -1.20 -36.42
C LEU A 3 12.60 -0.82 -35.16
N PHE A 4 13.20 0.37 -35.17
CA PHE A 4 13.56 1.05 -33.92
C PHE A 4 12.26 1.55 -33.30
N VAL A 5 11.78 0.86 -32.27
CA VAL A 5 10.79 1.43 -31.34
C VAL A 5 11.50 2.54 -30.60
N LEU A 6 11.27 3.80 -30.99
CA LEU A 6 11.74 4.95 -30.25
C LEU A 6 10.98 4.97 -28.92
N ALA A 7 11.67 4.62 -27.84
CA ALA A 7 11.12 4.73 -26.49
C ALA A 7 10.74 6.19 -26.22
N ASN A 8 9.50 6.42 -25.81
CA ASN A 8 9.02 7.75 -25.47
C ASN A 8 9.85 8.30 -24.29
N PRO A 9 10.58 9.43 -24.45
CA PRO A 9 11.43 9.99 -23.40
C PRO A 9 10.70 10.29 -22.09
N GLU A 10 9.41 10.62 -22.14
CA GLU A 10 8.61 10.87 -20.95
C GLU A 10 8.30 9.58 -20.17
N LEU A 11 8.00 8.49 -20.87
CA LEU A 11 7.80 7.17 -20.25
C LEU A 11 9.09 6.66 -19.61
N LEU A 12 10.23 6.86 -20.26
CA LEU A 12 11.54 6.52 -19.69
C LEU A 12 11.85 7.33 -18.44
N LYS A 13 11.58 8.64 -18.45
CA LYS A 13 11.75 9.49 -17.26
C LYS A 13 10.85 9.03 -16.12
N ALA A 14 9.60 8.69 -16.42
CA ALA A 14 8.65 8.25 -15.42
C ALA A 14 9.08 6.94 -14.74
N ALA A 15 9.48 5.94 -15.54
CA ALA A 15 9.99 4.67 -15.05
C ALA A 15 11.27 4.83 -14.20
N ASN A 16 12.16 5.76 -14.59
CA ASN A 16 13.38 6.03 -13.82
C ASN A 16 13.09 6.67 -12.46
N GLN A 17 12.10 7.57 -12.37
CA GLN A 17 11.71 8.19 -11.11
C GLN A 17 11.09 7.18 -10.14
N GLU A 18 10.21 6.32 -10.63
CA GLU A 18 9.64 5.21 -9.85
C GLU A 18 10.76 4.30 -9.35
N LYS A 19 11.67 3.87 -10.24
CA LYS A 19 12.77 2.98 -9.89
C LYS A 19 13.71 3.58 -8.83
N GLU A 20 14.06 4.86 -8.94
CA GLU A 20 14.90 5.52 -7.95
C GLU A 20 14.17 5.68 -6.61
N CYS A 21 12.87 5.99 -6.62
CA CYS A 21 12.05 6.04 -5.41
C CYS A 21 12.02 4.67 -4.71
N LEU A 22 11.73 3.60 -5.45
CA LEU A 22 11.73 2.22 -4.92
C LEU A 22 13.09 1.85 -4.33
N LYS A 23 14.18 2.23 -5.00
CA LYS A 23 15.55 2.01 -4.48
C LYS A 23 15.80 2.72 -3.15
N ASN A 24 15.19 3.88 -2.91
CA ASN A 24 15.35 4.63 -1.67
C ASN A 24 14.60 4.01 -0.48
N ILE A 25 13.58 3.19 -0.73
CA ILE A 25 12.85 2.47 0.34
C ILE A 25 13.38 1.06 0.59
N MET A 26 14.19 0.48 -0.31
CA MET A 26 14.83 -0.83 -0.11
C MET A 26 15.57 -1.01 1.23
N PRO A 27 16.27 0.00 1.79
CA PRO A 27 16.85 -0.14 3.13
C PRO A 27 15.79 -0.38 4.22
N LEU A 28 14.62 0.25 4.11
CA LEU A 28 13.50 0.09 5.04
C LEU A 28 12.85 -1.28 4.92
N GLU A 29 12.69 -1.77 3.68
CA GLU A 29 12.23 -3.14 3.40
C GLU A 29 13.15 -4.17 4.10
N LYS A 30 14.46 -3.99 3.98
CA LYS A 30 15.45 -4.88 4.60
C LYS A 30 15.40 -4.82 6.12
N GLN A 31 15.18 -3.65 6.71
CA GLN A 31 15.02 -3.50 8.15
C GLN A 31 13.76 -4.20 8.66
N LEU A 32 12.64 -4.03 7.96
CA LEU A 32 11.39 -4.73 8.30
C LEU A 32 11.58 -6.24 8.20
N LEU A 33 12.12 -6.71 7.08
CA LEU A 33 12.37 -8.13 6.84
C LEU A 33 13.29 -8.75 7.89
N ALA A 34 14.39 -8.07 8.24
CA ALA A 34 15.33 -8.56 9.24
C ALA A 34 14.69 -8.75 10.63
N VAL A 35 13.61 -8.02 10.93
CA VAL A 35 12.86 -8.19 12.18
C VAL A 35 11.77 -9.24 12.03
N THR A 36 11.04 -9.24 10.91
CA THR A 36 9.89 -10.14 10.71
C THR A 36 10.29 -11.57 10.35
N GLU A 37 11.47 -11.80 9.78
CA GLU A 37 12.05 -13.15 9.57
C GLU A 37 12.23 -13.90 10.89
N ASP A 38 12.52 -13.19 11.98
CA ASP A 38 12.63 -13.75 13.33
C ASP A 38 11.29 -13.74 14.10
N GLY A 39 10.17 -13.50 13.41
CA GLY A 39 8.82 -13.50 13.97
C GLY A 39 8.35 -12.18 14.58
N GLY A 40 9.12 -11.10 14.40
CA GLY A 40 8.73 -9.75 14.80
C GLY A 40 8.64 -9.52 16.31
N VAL A 41 7.99 -8.42 16.69
CA VAL A 41 7.71 -8.11 18.11
C VAL A 41 6.72 -9.13 18.67
N TRP A 42 5.81 -9.63 17.83
CA TRP A 42 4.83 -10.64 18.21
C TRP A 42 5.47 -11.90 18.82
N ALA A 43 6.48 -12.48 18.17
CA ALA A 43 7.13 -13.71 18.65
C ALA A 43 7.75 -13.53 20.05
N GLU A 44 8.33 -12.36 20.31
CA GLU A 44 8.93 -12.03 21.61
C GLU A 44 7.87 -11.85 22.71
N PHE A 45 6.69 -11.31 22.39
CA PHE A 45 5.58 -11.20 23.34
C PHE A 45 4.99 -12.58 23.66
N GLU A 46 4.74 -13.41 22.64
CA GLU A 46 4.27 -14.78 22.81
C GLU A 46 5.21 -15.64 23.65
N GLY A 47 6.52 -15.49 23.45
CA GLY A 47 7.56 -16.22 24.17
C GLY A 47 7.62 -15.89 25.67
N ARG A 48 7.10 -14.73 26.10
CA ARG A 48 7.25 -14.23 27.48
C ARG A 48 5.93 -14.31 28.25
N PRO A 49 5.83 -15.11 29.34
CA PRO A 49 4.58 -15.27 30.10
C PRO A 49 3.94 -13.95 30.57
N GLY A 50 4.76 -12.95 30.92
CA GLY A 50 4.29 -11.62 31.35
C GLY A 50 3.90 -10.67 30.21
N LEU A 51 4.00 -11.08 28.93
CA LEU A 51 3.61 -10.30 27.76
C LEU A 51 2.66 -11.03 26.81
N ARG A 52 2.52 -12.36 26.93
CA ARG A 52 1.69 -13.19 26.05
C ARG A 52 0.23 -12.73 25.92
N LYS A 53 -0.34 -12.13 26.97
CA LYS A 53 -1.71 -11.58 26.90
C LYS A 53 -1.81 -10.32 26.02
N GLU A 54 -0.68 -9.68 25.74
CA GLU A 54 -0.55 -8.46 24.97
C GLU A 54 0.00 -8.71 23.55
N SER A 55 0.09 -9.96 23.10
CA SER A 55 0.64 -10.29 21.79
C SER A 55 -0.14 -9.66 20.63
N ALA A 56 -1.43 -9.39 20.80
CA ALA A 56 -2.20 -8.63 19.81
C ALA A 56 -1.66 -7.20 19.62
N THR A 57 -1.20 -6.56 20.71
CA THR A 57 -0.53 -5.25 20.66
C THR A 57 0.80 -5.35 19.92
N ALA A 58 1.58 -6.40 20.18
CA ALA A 58 2.83 -6.64 19.45
C ALA A 58 2.60 -6.89 17.95
N LEU A 59 1.61 -7.70 17.59
CA LEU A 59 1.22 -7.92 16.20
C LEU A 59 0.78 -6.62 15.53
N LYS A 60 0.10 -5.73 16.27
CA LYS A 60 -0.26 -4.40 15.77
C LYS A 60 0.97 -3.55 15.48
N VAL A 61 2.04 -3.62 16.27
CA VAL A 61 3.32 -2.96 15.94
C VAL A 61 3.83 -3.45 14.59
N ASP A 62 3.97 -4.76 14.43
CA ASP A 62 4.50 -5.37 13.20
C ASP A 62 3.66 -4.96 11.97
N SER A 63 2.33 -5.04 12.10
CA SER A 63 1.38 -4.61 11.06
C SER A 63 1.47 -3.12 10.73
N LYS A 64 1.77 -2.25 11.70
CA LYS A 64 1.86 -0.80 11.47
C LYS A 64 3.11 -0.42 10.68
N LEU A 65 4.24 -1.08 10.91
CA LEU A 65 5.44 -0.85 10.11
C LEU A 65 5.27 -1.40 8.68
N GLU A 66 4.57 -2.52 8.52
CA GLU A 66 4.21 -3.03 7.20
C GLU A 66 3.24 -2.09 6.46
N GLN A 67 2.24 -1.54 7.16
CA GLN A 67 1.35 -0.53 6.61
C GLN A 67 2.11 0.72 6.14
N LEU A 68 3.07 1.19 6.95
CA LEU A 68 3.93 2.31 6.59
C LEU A 68 4.75 2.02 5.33
N LEU A 69 5.40 0.85 5.26
CA LEU A 69 6.17 0.42 4.10
C LEU A 69 5.31 0.33 2.83
N ASN A 70 4.14 -0.30 2.94
CA ASN A 70 3.21 -0.44 1.83
C ASN A 70 2.70 0.91 1.31
N SER A 71 2.51 1.89 2.20
CA SER A 71 2.18 3.26 1.82
C SER A 71 3.31 3.91 1.00
N LEU A 72 4.58 3.72 1.39
CA LEU A 72 5.73 4.19 0.62
C LEU A 72 5.87 3.49 -0.74
N HIS A 73 5.63 2.18 -0.81
CA HIS A 73 5.57 1.45 -2.08
C HIS A 73 4.54 2.03 -3.02
N TYR A 74 3.33 2.29 -2.50
CA TYR A 74 2.27 2.90 -3.28
C TYR A 74 2.72 4.26 -3.82
N LEU A 75 3.26 5.13 -2.96
CA LEU A 75 3.73 6.46 -3.36
C LEU A 75 4.79 6.41 -4.46
N CYS A 76 5.75 5.48 -4.37
CA CYS A 76 6.77 5.32 -5.41
C CYS A 76 6.19 4.83 -6.74
N LYS A 77 5.35 3.79 -6.72
CA LYS A 77 4.65 3.30 -7.93
C LYS A 77 3.76 4.37 -8.54
N ALA A 78 3.20 5.21 -7.68
CA ALA A 78 2.26 6.21 -8.06
C ALA A 78 2.90 7.59 -8.34
N ILE A 79 4.22 7.69 -8.41
CA ILE A 79 4.90 9.00 -8.51
C ILE A 79 4.53 9.79 -9.78
N ASN A 80 4.21 9.07 -10.87
CA ASN A 80 3.86 9.66 -12.18
C ASN A 80 2.39 9.48 -12.59
N GLY A 81 1.56 8.91 -11.73
CA GLY A 81 0.17 8.60 -12.03
C GLY A 81 -0.42 7.66 -10.99
N ILE A 82 -1.73 7.51 -10.92
CA ILE A 82 -2.30 6.41 -10.13
C ILE A 82 -1.89 5.10 -10.81
N PRO A 83 -1.44 4.06 -10.07
CA PRO A 83 -1.01 2.81 -10.68
C PRO A 83 -2.11 2.23 -11.55
N PHE A 84 -1.72 1.60 -12.65
CA PHE A 84 -2.65 1.00 -13.60
C PHE A 84 -3.68 0.11 -12.91
N SER A 85 -4.91 0.18 -13.39
CA SER A 85 -6.04 -0.54 -12.82
C SER A 85 -6.68 -1.45 -13.84
N ASP A 86 -6.62 -2.75 -13.58
CA ASP A 86 -7.25 -3.76 -14.42
C ASP A 86 -8.78 -3.59 -14.44
N LEU A 87 -9.40 -3.26 -13.30
CA LEU A 87 -10.84 -3.00 -13.22
C LEU A 87 -11.25 -1.81 -14.10
N ALA A 88 -10.55 -0.68 -13.97
CA ALA A 88 -10.87 0.52 -14.75
C ALA A 88 -10.66 0.25 -16.24
N THR A 89 -9.60 -0.47 -16.59
CA THR A 89 -9.32 -0.88 -17.98
C THR A 89 -10.41 -1.80 -18.53
N TYR A 90 -10.82 -2.79 -17.74
CA TYR A 90 -11.87 -3.72 -18.12
C TYR A 90 -13.19 -3.00 -18.40
N ILE A 91 -13.61 -2.09 -17.51
CA ILE A 91 -14.84 -1.31 -17.70
C ILE A 91 -14.71 -0.35 -18.89
N ASN A 92 -13.59 0.36 -19.00
CA ASN A 92 -13.35 1.27 -20.11
C ASN A 92 -13.41 0.55 -21.46
N GLY A 93 -12.88 -0.68 -21.55
CA GLY A 93 -12.97 -1.50 -22.77
C GLY A 93 -14.41 -1.81 -23.21
N PHE A 94 -15.34 -2.00 -22.26
CA PHE A 94 -16.76 -2.11 -22.62
C PHE A 94 -17.35 -0.79 -23.10
N LEU A 95 -16.96 0.32 -22.47
CA LEU A 95 -17.45 1.67 -22.79
C LEU A 95 -17.00 2.17 -24.16
N GLU A 96 -15.99 1.55 -24.78
CA GLU A 96 -15.62 1.83 -26.17
C GLU A 96 -16.72 1.50 -27.18
N ASN A 97 -17.58 0.51 -26.87
CA ASN A 97 -18.56 -0.03 -27.81
C ASN A 97 -20.00 -0.10 -27.27
N LYS A 98 -20.19 0.13 -25.97
CA LYS A 98 -21.48 0.03 -25.29
C LYS A 98 -21.73 1.28 -24.46
N THR A 99 -22.99 1.66 -24.33
CA THR A 99 -23.40 2.68 -23.36
C THR A 99 -23.24 2.15 -21.94
N GLU A 100 -23.00 3.03 -20.97
CA GLU A 100 -22.93 2.65 -19.55
C GLU A 100 -24.14 1.81 -19.12
N LYS A 101 -25.34 2.15 -19.59
CA LYS A 101 -26.57 1.39 -19.28
C LYS A 101 -26.48 -0.06 -19.75
N GLU A 102 -25.93 -0.30 -20.93
CA GLU A 102 -25.74 -1.66 -21.49
C GLU A 102 -24.69 -2.43 -20.71
N VAL A 103 -23.56 -1.80 -20.37
CA VAL A 103 -22.49 -2.42 -19.58
C VAL A 103 -23.00 -2.82 -18.18
N ARG A 104 -23.73 -1.93 -17.51
CA ARG A 104 -24.35 -2.22 -16.22
C ARG A 104 -25.35 -3.38 -16.31
N ALA A 105 -26.17 -3.41 -17.36
CA ALA A 105 -27.13 -4.49 -17.58
C ALA A 105 -26.43 -5.85 -17.80
N GLU A 106 -25.29 -5.85 -18.49
CA GLU A 106 -24.49 -7.05 -18.74
C GLU A 106 -23.89 -7.62 -17.45
N PHE A 107 -23.25 -6.79 -16.63
CA PHE A 107 -22.72 -7.24 -15.34
C PHE A 107 -23.82 -7.78 -14.42
N ASN A 108 -24.99 -7.12 -14.39
CA ASN A 108 -26.13 -7.62 -13.63
C ASN A 108 -26.64 -8.98 -14.14
N LYS A 109 -26.61 -9.19 -15.47
CA LYS A 109 -26.97 -10.48 -16.07
C LYS A 109 -25.97 -11.59 -15.69
N HIS A 110 -24.71 -11.23 -15.44
CA HIS A 110 -23.66 -12.13 -14.97
C HIS A 110 -23.63 -12.25 -13.43
N GLY A 111 -24.70 -11.84 -12.74
CA GLY A 111 -24.86 -12.08 -11.30
C GLY A 111 -24.19 -11.05 -10.40
N LYS A 112 -23.56 -10.00 -10.95
CA LYS A 112 -23.06 -8.88 -10.14
C LYS A 112 -24.25 -8.06 -9.64
N THR A 113 -24.20 -7.64 -8.39
CA THR A 113 -25.26 -6.80 -7.83
C THR A 113 -25.14 -5.37 -8.35
N LYS A 114 -26.27 -4.66 -8.39
CA LYS A 114 -26.27 -3.23 -8.74
C LYS A 114 -25.28 -2.43 -7.88
N SER A 115 -25.18 -2.74 -6.59
CA SER A 115 -24.27 -2.03 -5.67
C SER A 115 -22.80 -2.25 -6.02
N GLU A 116 -22.40 -3.46 -6.38
CA GLU A 116 -21.02 -3.76 -6.81
C GLU A 116 -20.69 -3.02 -8.10
N VAL A 117 -21.60 -3.10 -9.09
CA VAL A 117 -21.42 -2.42 -10.38
C VAL A 117 -21.37 -0.89 -10.18
N ASP A 118 -22.18 -0.33 -9.31
CA ASP A 118 -22.14 1.11 -8.97
C ASP A 118 -20.78 1.51 -8.36
N LEU A 119 -20.20 0.69 -7.47
CA LEU A 119 -18.87 0.92 -6.91
C LEU A 119 -17.77 0.84 -7.96
N TRP A 120 -17.82 -0.16 -8.85
CA TRP A 120 -16.81 -0.33 -9.90
C TRP A 120 -16.79 0.83 -10.89
N PHE A 121 -17.96 1.31 -11.29
CA PHE A 121 -18.07 2.50 -12.14
C PHE A 121 -17.61 3.76 -11.41
N LYS A 122 -17.98 3.94 -10.14
CA LYS A 122 -17.49 5.07 -9.32
C LYS A 122 -15.97 5.11 -9.30
N TYR A 123 -15.32 3.96 -9.09
CA TYR A 123 -13.87 3.86 -9.12
C TYR A 123 -13.29 4.08 -10.52
N THR A 124 -13.93 3.57 -11.57
CA THR A 124 -13.49 3.80 -12.96
C THR A 124 -13.50 5.29 -13.30
N TYR A 125 -14.53 6.03 -12.87
CA TYR A 125 -14.57 7.49 -13.02
C TYR A 125 -13.46 8.19 -12.25
N PHE A 126 -13.28 7.83 -10.97
CA PHE A 126 -12.17 8.32 -10.17
C PHE A 126 -10.81 8.08 -10.86
N PHE A 127 -10.56 6.88 -11.36
CA PHE A 127 -9.33 6.55 -12.07
C PHE A 127 -9.17 7.39 -13.33
N ASN A 128 -10.21 7.47 -14.17
CA ASN A 128 -10.16 8.25 -15.42
C ASN A 128 -9.88 9.75 -15.17
N GLU A 129 -10.45 10.32 -14.10
CA GLU A 129 -10.22 11.73 -13.72
C GLU A 129 -8.82 11.99 -13.16
N HIS A 130 -8.22 11.01 -12.47
CA HIS A 130 -7.03 11.24 -11.65
C HIS A 130 -5.78 10.47 -12.09
N HIS A 131 -5.85 9.50 -13.01
CA HIS A 131 -4.71 8.62 -13.33
C HIS A 131 -3.44 9.36 -13.78
N ASN A 132 -3.54 10.54 -14.39
CA ASN A 132 -2.40 11.34 -14.84
C ASN A 132 -1.84 12.30 -13.78
N ARG A 133 -2.39 12.32 -12.56
CA ARG A 133 -1.92 13.20 -11.48
C ARG A 133 -0.49 12.82 -11.09
N LYS A 134 0.39 13.81 -10.92
CA LYS A 134 1.78 13.58 -10.51
C LYS A 134 1.98 13.88 -9.03
N LEU A 135 2.90 13.16 -8.41
CA LEU A 135 3.41 13.47 -7.06
C LEU A 135 4.72 14.24 -7.20
N ASP A 136 5.02 15.09 -6.23
CA ASP A 136 6.30 15.80 -6.19
C ASP A 136 7.40 14.87 -5.64
N PRO A 137 8.43 14.52 -6.45
CA PRO A 137 9.48 13.61 -5.99
C PRO A 137 10.24 14.10 -4.76
N ALA A 138 10.40 15.42 -4.59
CA ALA A 138 11.09 15.97 -3.42
C ALA A 138 10.26 15.77 -2.14
N SER A 139 8.96 16.02 -2.22
CA SER A 139 8.00 15.71 -1.15
C SER A 139 8.01 14.21 -0.77
N ILE A 140 7.99 13.30 -1.76
CA ILE A 140 8.05 11.85 -1.50
C ILE A 140 9.38 11.46 -0.84
N GLN A 141 10.50 11.99 -1.31
CA GLN A 141 11.79 11.74 -0.68
C GLN A 141 11.79 12.19 0.79
N ASN A 142 11.20 13.36 1.09
CA ASN A 142 11.08 13.82 2.46
C ASN A 142 10.24 12.87 3.34
N THR A 143 9.10 12.38 2.83
CA THR A 143 8.28 11.37 3.54
C THR A 143 9.07 10.08 3.78
N ILE A 144 9.87 9.62 2.82
CA ILE A 144 10.77 8.46 2.98
C ILE A 144 11.81 8.73 4.08
N GLU A 145 12.46 9.89 4.08
CA GLU A 145 13.45 10.25 5.10
C GLU A 145 12.84 10.30 6.51
N LEU A 146 11.65 10.90 6.66
CA LEU A 146 10.93 10.91 7.93
C LEU A 146 10.55 9.50 8.39
N SER A 147 10.17 8.62 7.46
CA SER A 147 9.81 7.23 7.73
C SER A 147 10.96 6.44 8.35
N LYS A 148 12.22 6.74 8.01
CA LYS A 148 13.41 6.00 8.51
C LYS A 148 13.45 5.93 10.04
N ASN A 149 13.04 7.01 10.71
CA ASN A 149 13.03 7.07 12.17
C ASN A 149 12.17 5.96 12.80
N TYR A 150 11.06 5.58 12.16
CA TYR A 150 10.16 4.54 12.67
C TYR A 150 10.75 3.14 12.48
N PHE A 151 11.39 2.86 11.35
CA PHE A 151 12.06 1.58 11.12
C PHE A 151 13.31 1.42 11.99
N ASP A 152 14.11 2.47 12.15
CA ASP A 152 15.26 2.47 13.06
C ASP A 152 14.83 2.24 14.51
N ARG A 153 13.72 2.87 14.93
CA ARG A 153 13.11 2.65 16.24
C ARG A 153 12.59 1.23 16.39
N TYR A 154 11.92 0.67 15.38
CA TYR A 154 11.41 -0.69 15.37
C TYR A 154 12.52 -1.74 15.51
N VAL A 155 13.62 -1.60 14.76
CA VAL A 155 14.81 -2.46 14.88
C VAL A 155 15.45 -2.32 16.27
N THR A 156 15.61 -1.08 16.75
CA THR A 156 16.19 -0.81 18.07
C THR A 156 15.35 -1.41 19.19
N TYR A 157 14.03 -1.26 19.10
CA TYR A 157 13.06 -1.80 20.05
C TYR A 157 13.14 -3.32 20.10
N THR A 158 13.05 -3.99 18.96
CA THR A 158 13.13 -5.45 18.85
C THR A 158 14.43 -6.00 19.43
N ASN A 159 15.58 -5.39 19.11
CA ASN A 159 16.89 -5.80 19.62
C ASN A 159 17.01 -5.71 21.15
N LYS A 160 16.28 -4.79 21.79
CA LYS A 160 16.30 -4.59 23.24
C LYS A 160 15.22 -5.38 23.97
N LEU A 161 14.21 -5.86 23.26
CA LEU A 161 12.96 -6.37 23.82
C LEU A 161 13.16 -7.47 24.86
N LYS A 162 14.06 -8.43 24.61
CA LYS A 162 14.42 -9.52 25.55
C LYS A 162 14.90 -9.04 26.92
N ARG A 163 15.47 -7.84 26.98
CA ARG A 163 16.08 -7.25 28.19
C ARG A 163 15.16 -6.26 28.90
N MET A 164 14.04 -5.89 28.27
CA MET A 164 13.09 -4.92 28.81
C MET A 164 12.13 -5.59 29.79
N THR A 165 11.65 -4.83 30.79
CA THR A 165 10.52 -5.28 31.62
C THR A 165 9.26 -5.40 30.77
N SER A 166 8.28 -6.20 31.21
CA SER A 166 6.99 -6.31 30.49
C SER A 166 6.31 -4.95 30.32
N GLU A 167 6.31 -4.14 31.39
CA GLU A 167 5.71 -2.80 31.37
C GLU A 167 6.39 -1.88 30.34
N ALA A 168 7.73 -1.81 30.34
CA ALA A 168 8.45 -0.99 29.36
C ALA A 168 8.28 -1.50 27.92
N SER A 169 8.20 -2.82 27.73
CA SER A 169 7.96 -3.43 26.42
C SER A 169 6.58 -3.02 25.89
N LEU A 170 5.54 -3.17 26.71
CA LEU A 170 4.17 -2.80 26.35
C LEU A 170 4.04 -1.30 26.10
N GLN A 171 4.69 -0.46 26.93
CA GLN A 171 4.67 0.98 26.75
C GLN A 171 5.31 1.39 25.41
N GLU A 172 6.47 0.84 25.07
CA GLU A 172 7.14 1.16 23.80
C GLU A 172 6.35 0.66 22.59
N ALA A 173 5.72 -0.53 22.67
CA ALA A 173 4.82 -1.01 21.64
C ALA A 173 3.67 -0.02 21.38
N ASN A 174 2.99 0.43 22.44
CA ASN A 174 1.89 1.39 22.33
C ASN A 174 2.35 2.74 21.77
N ASN A 175 3.48 3.26 22.22
CA ASN A 175 4.02 4.52 21.72
C ASN A 175 4.35 4.41 20.23
N LEU A 176 5.01 3.33 19.80
CA LEU A 176 5.36 3.14 18.39
C LEU A 176 4.11 3.03 17.51
N ILE A 177 3.05 2.34 17.98
CA ILE A 177 1.76 2.30 17.28
C ILE A 177 1.18 3.70 17.11
N VAL A 178 1.08 4.47 18.19
CA VAL A 178 0.49 5.82 18.18
C VAL A 178 1.29 6.75 17.27
N ASP A 179 2.61 6.70 17.33
CA ASP A 179 3.46 7.61 16.57
C ASP A 179 3.43 7.27 15.06
N VAL A 180 3.36 5.98 14.69
CA VAL A 180 3.19 5.56 13.29
C VAL A 180 1.78 5.91 12.78
N ASP A 181 0.74 5.67 13.57
CA ASP A 181 -0.64 6.04 13.21
C ASP A 181 -0.74 7.55 12.98
N SER A 182 -0.21 8.36 13.89
CA SER A 182 -0.20 9.82 13.76
C SER A 182 0.56 10.29 12.53
N PHE A 183 1.68 9.64 12.18
CA PHE A 183 2.43 9.97 10.97
C PHE A 183 1.69 9.62 9.69
N LEU A 184 1.08 8.43 9.63
CA LEU A 184 0.26 8.01 8.49
C LEU A 184 -0.93 8.95 8.24
N GLU A 185 -1.50 9.49 9.31
CA GLU A 185 -2.61 10.45 9.21
C GLU A 185 -2.15 11.88 8.86
N SER A 186 -1.06 12.35 9.47
CA SER A 186 -0.64 13.75 9.36
C SER A 186 0.26 14.06 8.16
N ASP A 187 1.03 13.07 7.65
CA ASP A 187 1.83 13.26 6.45
C ASP A 187 0.91 13.32 5.21
N PRO A 188 0.99 14.39 4.40
CA PRO A 188 0.07 14.60 3.30
C PRO A 188 0.21 13.55 2.19
N ASN A 189 1.38 12.94 2.01
CA ASN A 189 1.58 11.89 1.03
C ASN A 189 0.95 10.57 1.53
N HIS A 190 1.15 10.22 2.79
CA HIS A 190 0.49 9.05 3.39
C HIS A 190 -1.04 9.17 3.39
N SER A 191 -1.56 10.33 3.78
CA SER A 191 -3.00 10.64 3.71
C SER A 191 -3.54 10.50 2.28
N LYS A 192 -2.79 10.98 1.28
CA LYS A 192 -3.17 10.84 -0.13
C LYS A 192 -3.15 9.39 -0.58
N ALA A 193 -2.11 8.63 -0.25
CA ALA A 193 -2.02 7.20 -0.56
C ALA A 193 -3.19 6.42 0.08
N ALA A 194 -3.54 6.73 1.32
CA ALA A 194 -4.69 6.13 2.01
C ALA A 194 -6.01 6.44 1.29
N PHE A 195 -6.23 7.71 0.92
CA PHE A 195 -7.41 8.12 0.17
C PHE A 195 -7.52 7.42 -1.19
N GLU A 196 -6.44 7.36 -1.96
CA GLU A 196 -6.42 6.74 -3.28
C GLU A 196 -6.62 5.22 -3.20
N ASN A 197 -5.99 4.54 -2.24
CA ASN A 197 -6.20 3.10 -1.99
C ASN A 197 -7.64 2.80 -1.53
N ALA A 198 -8.26 3.67 -0.74
CA ALA A 198 -9.65 3.51 -0.30
C ALA A 198 -10.67 3.63 -1.44
N GLN A 199 -10.27 4.11 -2.61
CA GLN A 199 -11.17 4.13 -3.78
C GLN A 199 -11.24 2.78 -4.49
N VAL A 200 -10.24 1.90 -4.31
CA VAL A 200 -10.16 0.62 -5.02
C VAL A 200 -11.20 -0.34 -4.44
N PRO A 201 -12.24 -0.73 -5.19
CA PRO A 201 -13.24 -1.66 -4.69
C PRO A 201 -12.70 -3.09 -4.74
N TYR A 202 -13.30 -3.97 -3.95
CA TYR A 202 -13.16 -5.40 -4.22
C TYR A 202 -13.71 -5.71 -5.61
N TRP A 203 -12.94 -6.47 -6.38
CA TRP A 203 -13.36 -6.93 -7.69
C TRP A 203 -12.64 -8.24 -7.99
N ASP A 204 -13.36 -9.15 -8.64
CA ASP A 204 -12.87 -10.45 -9.05
C ASP A 204 -13.44 -10.75 -10.44
N ILE A 205 -12.54 -10.99 -11.39
CA ILE A 205 -12.83 -11.32 -12.79
C ILE A 205 -12.73 -12.83 -13.05
N ASP A 206 -12.17 -13.62 -12.13
CA ASP A 206 -12.03 -15.07 -12.30
C ASP A 206 -13.39 -15.78 -12.10
N GLU A 207 -14.31 -15.57 -13.05
CA GLU A 207 -15.51 -16.39 -13.25
C GLU A 207 -15.29 -17.51 -14.27
N ASN A 208 -14.05 -17.74 -14.71
CA ASN A 208 -13.69 -18.95 -15.47
C ASN A 208 -12.91 -19.90 -14.56
N TYR A 209 -13.52 -21.06 -14.30
CA TYR A 209 -13.14 -22.14 -13.38
C TYR A 209 -13.71 -22.02 -11.97
N GLY A 210 -14.86 -22.67 -11.78
CA GLY A 210 -15.24 -23.19 -10.47
C GLY A 210 -14.13 -24.07 -9.93
N GLY A 211 -13.41 -23.56 -8.93
CA GLY A 211 -12.62 -24.35 -8.01
C GLY A 211 -13.57 -24.98 -7.00
N SER A 212 -14.01 -26.20 -7.30
CA SER A 212 -14.52 -27.17 -6.33
C SER A 212 -13.48 -27.51 -5.28
#